data_AF-A0A8H7AUR9-F1
#
_entry.id   AF-A0A8H7AUR9-F1
#
_cell.length_a   1.000
_cell.length_b   1.000
_cell.length_c   1.000
_cell.angle_alpha   90.00
_cell.angle_beta   90.00
_cell.angle_gamma   90.00
#
_symmetry.space_group_name_H-M   'P 1'
#
loop_
_entity.id
_entity.type
_entity.pdbx_description
1 polymer ?
#
loop_
_entity_poly.entity_id
_entity_poly.type
_entity_poly.pdbx_seq_one_letter_code
_entity_poly.pdbx_strand_id
1 'polypeptide(L)'
;MPGTLQPQQPNGDVPRRRGVYLLTHPRSASNLFQTMMAKQPGYQNSGYKLFEAGFAALGELEKGKLCEWSEEERGKLYDSFRAAFAKLEDELDDCAKNGKQAFMKEHAILLLGPDKIFQSIYPDDKAPSLIVHQRNAPQNGDTVPTNPTSVPDNLLLSLQPIFQIRHPILMFPSMVRAQQAWKAETRPCSPYCRAVLTLKHSRALYDWYVKYGPKAGITPRVIDADDIMNNPAAVRQLCEQTGLSADDVQYEWEERKVEDPLMARFLSTINASKGIKPGLGAKGKTLEAEKKKWVEEWGEEDAEDMARFVSEALPDYEYLHSRRTVGEGVEA
;
A
#
# COMPACT_ATOMS: atom_id res chain seq x y z
N MET A 1 4.36 15.14 -23.13
CA MET A 1 2.92 15.31 -22.87
C MET A 1 2.61 14.54 -21.58
N PRO A 2 2.11 15.20 -20.52
CA PRO A 2 1.65 14.51 -19.32
C PRO A 2 0.68 13.36 -19.67
N GLY A 3 0.77 12.23 -18.96
CA GLY A 3 -0.02 11.05 -19.30
C GLY A 3 0.49 10.25 -20.51
N THR A 4 1.70 10.53 -21.02
CA THR A 4 2.37 9.68 -22.03
C THR A 4 3.64 9.07 -21.44
N LEU A 5 3.51 7.88 -20.83
CA LEU A 5 4.66 7.00 -20.67
C LEU A 5 4.89 6.41 -22.07
N GLN A 6 5.75 7.03 -22.89
CA GLN A 6 6.05 6.52 -24.22
C GLN A 6 6.44 5.04 -24.11
N PRO A 7 5.68 4.12 -24.72
CA PRO A 7 6.18 2.78 -24.89
C PRO A 7 7.29 2.90 -25.95
N GLN A 8 8.56 2.77 -25.56
CA GLN A 8 9.41 1.97 -26.43
C GLN A 8 8.69 0.63 -26.50
N GLN A 9 8.07 0.29 -27.64
CA GLN A 9 7.52 -1.04 -27.84
C GLN A 9 8.66 -2.02 -27.56
N PRO A 10 8.64 -2.76 -26.45
CA PRO A 10 9.60 -3.81 -26.28
C PRO A 10 9.12 -4.97 -27.16
N ASN A 11 10.03 -5.85 -27.58
CA ASN A 11 9.69 -7.14 -28.16
C ASN A 11 8.51 -7.77 -27.41
N GLY A 12 7.60 -8.43 -28.13
CA GLY A 12 6.20 -8.74 -27.78
C GLY A 12 5.89 -9.48 -26.46
N ASP A 13 6.83 -9.62 -25.54
CA ASP A 13 6.70 -10.25 -24.22
C ASP A 13 6.50 -9.24 -23.06
N VAL A 14 6.61 -7.92 -23.28
CA VAL A 14 6.44 -6.93 -22.20
C VAL A 14 5.00 -6.41 -22.09
N PRO A 15 4.39 -6.42 -20.89
CA PRO A 15 3.04 -5.89 -20.70
C PRO A 15 2.91 -4.41 -21.10
N ARG A 16 1.81 -4.08 -21.79
CA ARG A 16 1.45 -2.68 -22.08
C ARG A 16 1.28 -1.90 -20.77
N ARG A 17 1.82 -0.68 -20.70
CA ARG A 17 1.63 0.23 -19.56
C ARG A 17 0.16 0.62 -19.42
N ARG A 18 -0.42 0.40 -18.24
CA ARG A 18 -1.84 0.67 -17.90
C ARG A 18 -2.04 1.80 -16.89
N GLY A 19 -0.96 2.36 -16.36
CA GLY A 19 -1.00 3.49 -15.43
C GLY A 19 -0.01 3.39 -14.28
N VAL A 20 -0.36 4.02 -13.16
CA VAL A 20 0.42 4.11 -11.92
C VAL A 20 -0.25 3.29 -10.82
N TYR A 21 0.56 2.58 -10.05
CA TYR A 21 0.12 1.86 -8.85
C TYR A 21 0.77 2.46 -7.60
N LEU A 22 0.00 3.24 -6.85
CA LEU A 22 0.37 3.78 -5.56
C LEU A 22 0.27 2.68 -4.48
N LEU A 23 1.39 2.02 -4.22
CA LEU A 23 1.56 0.97 -3.23
C LEU A 23 1.93 1.60 -1.90
N THR A 24 1.07 1.42 -0.90
CA THR A 24 1.15 2.14 0.37
C THR A 24 1.12 1.19 1.56
N HIS A 25 1.20 1.74 2.76
CA HIS A 25 0.89 1.04 3.99
C HIS A 25 -0.28 1.72 4.72
N PRO A 26 -1.11 1.01 5.50
CA PRO A 26 -2.07 1.65 6.41
C PRO A 26 -1.41 2.77 7.21
N ARG A 27 -2.08 3.92 7.32
CA ARG A 27 -1.60 5.09 8.10
C ARG A 27 -0.32 5.77 7.57
N SER A 28 0.11 5.50 6.33
CA SER A 28 1.26 6.14 5.67
C SER A 28 1.01 7.55 5.11
N ALA A 29 -0.13 8.19 5.45
CA ALA A 29 -0.62 9.41 4.80
C ALA A 29 -0.97 9.23 3.30
N SER A 30 -1.33 8.02 2.87
CA SER A 30 -1.65 7.73 1.45
C SER A 30 -2.86 8.49 0.91
N ASN A 31 -3.83 8.81 1.77
CA ASN A 31 -4.98 9.62 1.39
C ASN A 31 -4.59 11.07 1.06
N LEU A 32 -3.52 11.60 1.66
CA LEU A 32 -2.98 12.91 1.30
C LEU A 32 -2.46 12.87 -0.12
N PHE A 33 -1.52 11.97 -0.43
CA PHE A 33 -0.92 11.90 -1.76
C PHE A 33 -1.94 11.56 -2.85
N GLN A 34 -2.89 10.65 -2.59
CA GLN A 34 -3.97 10.37 -3.53
C GLN A 34 -4.86 11.60 -3.79
N THR A 35 -5.11 12.43 -2.78
CA THR A 35 -5.85 13.69 -2.95
C THR A 35 -5.06 14.68 -3.80
N MET A 36 -3.75 14.79 -3.57
CA MET A 36 -2.85 15.63 -4.36
C MET A 36 -2.81 15.22 -5.85
N MET A 37 -2.92 13.92 -6.13
CA MET A 37 -2.90 13.38 -7.50
C MET A 37 -4.31 13.27 -8.14
N ALA A 38 -5.36 13.77 -7.50
CA ALA A 38 -6.73 13.46 -7.89
C ALA A 38 -7.15 13.98 -9.28
N LYS A 39 -6.49 15.02 -9.80
CA LYS A 39 -6.82 15.67 -11.07
C LYS A 39 -5.76 15.47 -12.16
N GLN A 40 -4.94 14.42 -12.04
CA GLN A 40 -3.88 14.15 -13.00
C GLN A 40 -4.43 13.93 -14.42
N PRO A 41 -3.99 14.71 -15.43
CA PRO A 41 -4.53 14.63 -16.78
C PRO A 41 -4.22 13.28 -17.43
N GLY A 42 -5.20 12.70 -18.11
CA GLY A 42 -5.08 11.38 -18.74
C GLY A 42 -5.16 10.20 -17.76
N TYR A 43 -5.37 10.46 -16.46
CA TYR A 43 -5.55 9.42 -15.45
C TYR A 43 -6.98 9.38 -14.92
N GLN A 44 -7.44 8.18 -14.59
CA GLN A 44 -8.61 7.93 -13.76
C GLN A 44 -8.11 7.64 -12.34
N ASN A 45 -8.45 8.51 -11.40
CA ASN A 45 -8.12 8.29 -9.99
C ASN A 45 -9.00 7.17 -9.43
N SER A 46 -8.37 6.08 -8.99
CA SER A 46 -9.05 4.90 -8.50
C SER A 46 -8.58 4.54 -7.09
N GLY A 47 -9.55 4.17 -6.26
CA GLY A 47 -9.32 3.70 -4.89
C GLY A 47 -8.91 2.24 -4.82
N TYR A 48 -8.92 1.73 -3.60
CA TYR A 48 -8.65 0.32 -3.32
C TYR A 48 -9.64 -0.60 -4.02
N LYS A 49 -9.16 -1.72 -4.54
CA LYS A 49 -10.02 -2.78 -5.10
C LYS A 49 -9.95 -4.06 -4.29
N LEU A 50 -8.83 -4.28 -3.59
CA LEU A 50 -8.61 -5.46 -2.74
C LEU A 50 -8.90 -5.19 -1.25
N PHE A 51 -9.31 -3.97 -0.88
CA PHE A 51 -9.50 -3.58 0.53
C PHE A 51 -10.52 -4.42 1.27
N GLU A 52 -11.71 -4.63 0.72
CA GLU A 52 -12.74 -5.42 1.40
C GLU A 52 -12.27 -6.86 1.65
N ALA A 53 -11.70 -7.52 0.64
CA ALA A 53 -11.22 -8.89 0.74
C ALA A 53 -10.03 -9.04 1.70
N GLY A 54 -9.04 -8.14 1.61
CA GLY A 54 -7.89 -8.16 2.49
C GLY A 54 -8.24 -7.79 3.93
N PHE A 55 -9.15 -6.83 4.14
CA PHE A 55 -9.62 -6.47 5.47
C PHE A 55 -10.44 -7.61 6.11
N ALA A 56 -11.26 -8.32 5.33
CA ALA A 56 -11.94 -9.53 5.78
C ALA A 56 -10.93 -10.61 6.22
N ALA A 57 -9.89 -10.89 5.44
CA ALA A 57 -8.85 -11.85 5.82
C ALA A 57 -8.11 -11.43 7.10
N LEU A 58 -7.70 -10.16 7.21
CA LEU A 58 -7.02 -9.63 8.39
C LEU A 58 -7.90 -9.71 9.66
N GLY A 59 -9.20 -9.42 9.52
CA GLY A 59 -10.15 -9.45 10.63
C GLY A 59 -10.35 -10.82 11.26
N GLU A 60 -9.97 -11.88 10.54
CA GLU A 60 -10.17 -13.26 10.97
C GLU A 60 -8.90 -13.94 11.51
N LEU A 61 -7.78 -13.21 11.57
CA LEU A 61 -6.52 -13.74 12.07
C LEU A 61 -6.60 -14.30 13.49
N GLU A 62 -7.51 -13.77 14.33
CA GLU A 62 -7.72 -14.25 15.70
C GLU A 62 -8.27 -15.68 15.79
N LYS A 63 -8.86 -16.21 14.71
CA LYS A 63 -9.40 -17.58 14.68
C LYS A 63 -8.30 -18.65 14.60
N GLY A 64 -7.04 -18.28 14.41
CA GLY A 64 -5.94 -19.22 14.26
C GLY A 64 -5.68 -19.59 12.80
N LYS A 65 -5.08 -20.77 12.58
CA LYS A 65 -4.53 -21.16 11.27
C LYS A 65 -5.62 -21.44 10.26
N LEU A 66 -5.44 -20.94 9.04
CA LEU A 66 -6.36 -21.14 7.92
C LEU A 66 -6.43 -22.60 7.45
N CYS A 67 -5.35 -23.38 7.64
CA CYS A 67 -5.36 -24.82 7.33
C CYS A 67 -6.30 -25.64 8.23
N GLU A 68 -6.64 -25.14 9.42
CA GLU A 68 -7.50 -25.83 10.39
C GLU A 68 -9.00 -25.53 10.15
N TRP A 69 -9.30 -24.55 9.29
CA TRP A 69 -10.66 -24.18 8.95
C TRP A 69 -11.33 -25.16 7.98
N SER A 70 -12.65 -25.15 7.96
CA SER A 70 -13.42 -25.89 6.96
C SER A 70 -13.11 -25.40 5.54
N GLU A 71 -13.25 -26.30 4.56
CA GLU A 71 -13.06 -25.95 3.15
C GLU A 71 -14.02 -24.84 2.69
N GLU A 72 -15.25 -24.85 3.20
CA GLU A 72 -16.26 -23.83 2.89
C GLU A 72 -15.86 -22.44 3.40
N GLU A 73 -15.43 -22.32 4.65
CA GLU A 73 -15.03 -21.03 5.24
C GLU A 73 -13.78 -20.47 4.56
N ARG A 74 -12.78 -21.32 4.31
CA ARG A 74 -11.59 -20.93 3.55
C ARG A 74 -11.96 -20.53 2.11
N GLY A 75 -12.86 -21.28 1.48
CA GLY A 75 -13.38 -21.00 0.14
C GLY A 75 -13.99 -19.60 0.03
N LYS A 76 -14.79 -19.18 1.03
CA LYS A 76 -15.39 -17.84 1.08
C LYS A 76 -14.35 -16.71 1.07
N LEU A 77 -13.26 -16.85 1.83
CA LEU A 77 -12.17 -15.84 1.81
C LEU A 77 -11.47 -15.80 0.45
N TYR A 78 -11.24 -16.97 -0.16
CA TYR A 78 -10.56 -17.06 -1.45
C TYR A 78 -11.41 -16.48 -2.58
N ASP A 79 -12.70 -16.79 -2.58
CA ASP A 79 -13.66 -16.26 -3.55
C ASP A 79 -13.84 -14.75 -3.40
N SER A 80 -13.82 -14.24 -2.16
CA SER A 80 -13.81 -12.79 -1.91
C SER A 80 -12.59 -12.11 -2.56
N PHE A 81 -11.40 -12.69 -2.42
CA PHE A 81 -10.19 -12.17 -3.06
C PHE A 81 -10.27 -12.23 -4.59
N ARG A 82 -10.74 -13.35 -5.17
CA ARG A 82 -10.92 -13.49 -6.61
C ARG A 82 -11.91 -12.48 -7.17
N ALA A 83 -13.03 -12.26 -6.48
CA ALA A 83 -14.02 -11.26 -6.86
C ALA A 83 -13.43 -9.84 -6.79
N ALA A 84 -12.65 -9.53 -5.75
CA ALA A 84 -11.96 -8.26 -5.62
C ALA A 84 -10.90 -8.05 -6.72
N PHE A 85 -10.19 -9.10 -7.11
CA PHE A 85 -9.27 -9.07 -8.24
C PHE A 85 -9.99 -8.84 -9.57
N ALA A 86 -11.15 -9.46 -9.80
CA ALA A 86 -11.96 -9.19 -10.99
C ALA A 86 -12.38 -7.71 -11.07
N LYS A 87 -12.76 -7.08 -9.94
CA LYS A 87 -13.04 -5.63 -9.87
C LYS A 87 -11.81 -4.77 -10.20
N LEU A 88 -10.60 -5.24 -9.85
CA LEU A 88 -9.35 -4.58 -10.23
C LEU A 88 -9.15 -4.61 -11.75
N GLU A 89 -9.38 -5.77 -12.38
CA GLU A 89 -9.29 -5.89 -13.83
C GLU A 89 -10.35 -5.04 -14.54
N ASP A 90 -11.59 -5.01 -14.02
CA ASP A 90 -12.67 -4.18 -14.56
C ASP A 90 -12.33 -2.70 -14.56
N GLU A 91 -11.73 -2.20 -13.47
CA GLU A 91 -11.26 -0.82 -13.39
C GLU A 91 -10.21 -0.51 -14.46
N LEU A 92 -9.24 -1.40 -14.64
CA LEU A 92 -8.18 -1.21 -15.62
C LEU A 92 -8.70 -1.28 -17.06
N ASP A 93 -9.75 -2.06 -17.32
CA ASP A 93 -10.41 -2.14 -18.62
C ASP A 93 -11.29 -0.91 -18.87
N ASP A 94 -11.99 -0.42 -17.85
CA ASP A 94 -12.76 0.84 -17.91
C ASP A 94 -11.87 2.04 -18.21
N CYS A 95 -10.72 2.16 -17.52
CA CYS A 95 -9.72 3.19 -17.81
C CYS A 95 -9.35 3.18 -19.31
N ALA A 96 -9.01 2.00 -19.83
CA ALA A 96 -8.61 1.85 -21.23
C ALA A 96 -9.73 2.20 -22.22
N LYS A 97 -10.98 1.78 -21.95
CA LYS A 97 -12.17 2.13 -22.76
C LYS A 97 -12.39 3.64 -22.81
N ASN A 98 -12.12 4.34 -21.71
CA ASN A 98 -12.25 5.78 -21.59
C ASN A 98 -11.02 6.55 -22.08
N GLY A 99 -10.04 5.88 -22.70
CA GLY A 99 -8.80 6.51 -23.18
C GLY A 99 -7.89 7.04 -22.07
N LYS A 100 -8.05 6.53 -20.84
CA LYS A 100 -7.31 6.91 -19.65
C LYS A 100 -6.38 5.80 -19.17
N GLN A 101 -5.39 6.21 -18.39
CA GLN A 101 -4.58 5.32 -17.56
C GLN A 101 -5.15 5.25 -16.14
N ALA A 102 -4.89 4.19 -15.40
CA ALA A 102 -5.31 4.10 -14.00
C ALA A 102 -4.29 4.79 -13.07
N PHE A 103 -4.77 5.53 -12.07
CA PHE A 103 -3.99 5.89 -10.88
C PHE A 103 -4.62 5.14 -9.70
N MET A 104 -4.13 3.93 -9.44
CA MET A 104 -4.71 3.05 -8.42
C MET A 104 -3.94 3.16 -7.13
N LYS A 105 -4.63 3.11 -5.99
CA LYS A 105 -4.02 3.04 -4.66
C LYS A 105 -4.35 1.71 -4.00
N GLU A 106 -3.35 1.00 -3.50
CA GLU A 106 -3.52 -0.22 -2.70
C GLU A 106 -2.54 -0.25 -1.51
N HIS A 107 -2.88 -0.99 -0.45
CA HIS A 107 -1.90 -1.28 0.59
C HIS A 107 -1.14 -2.56 0.24
N ALA A 108 0.19 -2.56 0.38
CA ALA A 108 1.04 -3.70 -0.02
C ALA A 108 0.57 -5.04 0.57
N ILE A 109 0.13 -5.03 1.83
CA ILE A 109 -0.41 -6.23 2.51
C ILE A 109 -1.72 -6.74 1.89
N LEU A 110 -2.53 -5.88 1.29
CA LEU A 110 -3.82 -6.26 0.70
C LEU A 110 -3.68 -6.90 -0.69
N LEU A 111 -2.47 -6.88 -1.27
CA LEU A 111 -2.16 -7.69 -2.46
C LEU A 111 -1.90 -9.17 -2.12
N LEU A 112 -1.67 -9.48 -0.83
CA LEU A 112 -1.52 -10.87 -0.39
C LEU A 112 -2.91 -11.51 -0.27
N GLY A 113 -3.04 -12.71 -0.82
CA GLY A 113 -4.21 -13.55 -0.59
C GLY A 113 -4.28 -14.03 0.86
N PRO A 114 -5.43 -14.58 1.28
CA PRO A 114 -5.62 -15.02 2.66
C PRO A 114 -4.57 -16.06 3.10
N ASP A 115 -4.19 -16.98 2.22
CA ASP A 115 -3.08 -17.94 2.45
C ASP A 115 -1.79 -17.26 2.91
N LYS A 116 -1.37 -16.21 2.20
CA LYS A 116 -0.12 -15.49 2.48
C LYS A 116 -0.23 -14.58 3.71
N ILE A 117 -1.40 -13.97 3.93
CA ILE A 117 -1.66 -13.16 5.13
C ILE A 117 -1.58 -14.04 6.38
N PHE A 118 -2.26 -15.19 6.40
CA PHE A 118 -2.24 -16.10 7.55
C PHE A 118 -0.85 -16.70 7.78
N GLN A 119 -0.15 -17.12 6.72
CA GLN A 119 1.22 -17.64 6.82
C GLN A 119 2.21 -16.61 7.40
N SER A 120 1.97 -15.31 7.21
CA SER A 120 2.81 -14.25 7.80
C SER A 120 2.73 -14.19 9.33
N ILE A 121 1.65 -14.70 9.91
CA ILE A 121 1.39 -14.72 11.37
C ILE A 121 1.59 -16.11 11.96
N TYR A 122 1.23 -17.13 11.19
CA TYR A 122 1.35 -18.54 11.53
C TYR A 122 2.28 -19.22 10.51
N PRO A 123 3.62 -19.19 10.71
CA PRO A 123 4.58 -19.69 9.72
C PRO A 123 4.45 -21.17 9.37
N ASP A 124 3.80 -21.95 10.24
CA ASP A 124 3.51 -23.37 10.07
C ASP A 124 2.10 -23.65 9.52
N ASP A 125 1.37 -22.60 9.11
CA ASP A 125 0.10 -22.73 8.37
C ASP A 125 0.35 -23.30 6.97
N LYS A 126 -0.38 -24.36 6.64
CA LYS A 126 -0.25 -25.14 5.40
C LYS A 126 -1.50 -25.04 4.53
N ALA A 127 -2.24 -23.94 4.62
CA ALA A 127 -3.40 -23.70 3.77
C ALA A 127 -3.00 -23.80 2.28
N PRO A 128 -3.85 -24.38 1.41
CA PRO A 128 -3.57 -24.43 -0.03
C PRO A 128 -3.38 -23.03 -0.61
N SER A 129 -2.38 -22.82 -1.46
CA SER A 129 -2.12 -21.50 -2.04
C SER A 129 -3.31 -20.96 -2.83
N LEU A 130 -3.61 -19.68 -2.67
CA LEU A 130 -4.59 -18.99 -3.51
C LEU A 130 -4.00 -18.78 -4.90
N ILE A 131 -4.68 -19.31 -5.92
CA ILE A 131 -4.37 -19.04 -7.32
C ILE A 131 -5.38 -18.07 -7.91
N VAL A 132 -4.86 -17.06 -8.59
CA VAL A 132 -5.62 -16.00 -9.28
C VAL A 132 -5.15 -15.97 -10.73
N HIS A 133 -6.08 -16.07 -11.67
CA HIS A 133 -5.80 -16.03 -13.10
C HIS A 133 -6.25 -14.70 -13.68
N GLN A 134 -5.38 -14.05 -14.44
CA GLN A 134 -5.76 -12.86 -15.20
C GLN A 134 -6.71 -13.27 -16.34
N ARG A 135 -7.72 -12.44 -16.61
CA ARG A 135 -8.62 -12.64 -17.76
C ARG A 135 -7.82 -12.66 -19.06
N ASN A 136 -8.19 -13.57 -19.95
CA ASN A 136 -7.60 -13.75 -21.28
C ASN A 136 -6.11 -14.14 -21.28
N ALA A 137 -5.52 -14.52 -20.13
CA ALA A 137 -4.20 -15.13 -20.10
C ALA A 137 -4.27 -16.60 -20.58
N PRO A 138 -3.26 -17.11 -21.30
CA PRO A 138 -3.21 -18.53 -21.66
C PRO A 138 -3.31 -19.40 -20.40
N GLN A 139 -4.32 -20.27 -20.32
CA GLN A 139 -4.50 -21.19 -19.18
C GLN A 139 -3.39 -22.24 -19.05
N ASN A 140 -2.50 -22.35 -20.04
CA ASN A 140 -1.46 -23.38 -20.11
C ASN A 140 -0.23 -23.12 -19.23
N GLY A 141 -0.33 -22.20 -18.27
CA GLY A 141 0.68 -22.06 -17.24
C GLY A 141 0.04 -21.67 -15.94
N ASP A 142 -0.10 -22.64 -15.03
CA ASP A 142 -0.08 -22.41 -13.58
C ASP A 142 1.25 -21.75 -13.19
N THR A 143 1.45 -20.53 -13.67
CA THR A 143 2.64 -19.76 -13.34
C THR A 143 2.36 -19.15 -11.98
N VAL A 144 2.76 -19.92 -10.95
CA VAL A 144 2.91 -19.42 -9.60
C VAL A 144 3.62 -18.07 -9.71
N PRO A 145 3.01 -16.96 -9.24
CA PRO A 145 3.61 -15.65 -9.36
C PRO A 145 5.01 -15.65 -8.76
N THR A 146 5.97 -14.99 -9.42
CA THR A 146 7.34 -14.87 -8.87
C THR A 146 7.43 -13.79 -7.80
N ASN A 147 6.39 -12.96 -7.69
CA ASN A 147 6.26 -11.89 -6.72
C ASN A 147 5.70 -12.38 -5.37
N PRO A 148 5.90 -11.64 -4.27
CA PRO A 148 5.48 -12.08 -2.93
C PRO A 148 3.97 -11.97 -2.65
N THR A 149 3.15 -11.56 -3.63
CA THR A 149 1.71 -11.31 -3.48
C THR A 149 0.88 -12.41 -4.16
N SER A 150 -0.45 -12.29 -4.14
CA SER A 150 -1.35 -13.19 -4.91
C SER A 150 -1.80 -12.60 -6.24
N VAL A 151 -1.28 -11.43 -6.61
CA VAL A 151 -1.58 -10.77 -7.89
C VAL A 151 -0.63 -11.28 -8.99
N PRO A 152 -1.12 -11.57 -10.21
CA PRO A 152 -0.26 -12.00 -11.32
C PRO A 152 0.86 -11.01 -11.69
N ASP A 153 2.05 -11.54 -12.01
CA ASP A 153 3.26 -10.76 -12.34
C ASP A 153 3.02 -9.79 -13.50
N ASN A 154 2.33 -10.24 -14.54
CA ASN A 154 2.03 -9.44 -15.74
C ASN A 154 1.14 -8.23 -15.43
N LEU A 155 0.16 -8.36 -14.52
CA LEU A 155 -0.65 -7.23 -14.07
C LEU A 155 0.20 -6.23 -13.29
N LEU A 156 1.02 -6.71 -12.34
CA LEU A 156 1.92 -5.85 -11.57
C LEU A 156 2.92 -5.11 -12.47
N LEU A 157 3.49 -5.78 -13.48
CA LEU A 157 4.41 -5.19 -14.46
C LEU A 157 3.71 -4.32 -15.52
N SER A 158 2.38 -4.32 -15.58
CA SER A 158 1.63 -3.41 -16.43
C SER A 158 1.51 -2.00 -15.82
N LEU A 159 1.81 -1.82 -14.53
CA LEU A 159 1.67 -0.55 -13.82
C LEU A 159 3.02 -0.02 -13.32
N GLN A 160 3.21 1.29 -13.34
CA GLN A 160 4.36 1.97 -12.76
C GLN A 160 4.17 2.08 -11.23
N PRO A 161 4.93 1.35 -10.40
CA PRO A 161 4.71 1.38 -8.95
C PRO A 161 5.35 2.61 -8.32
N ILE A 162 4.62 3.21 -7.38
CA ILE A 162 5.10 4.22 -6.42
C ILE A 162 4.88 3.64 -5.03
N PHE A 163 5.96 3.38 -4.31
CA PHE A 163 5.94 2.97 -2.91
C PHE A 163 5.91 4.21 -2.03
N GLN A 164 4.75 4.49 -1.44
CA GLN A 164 4.65 5.52 -0.43
C GLN A 164 4.92 4.93 0.95
N ILE A 165 5.97 5.44 1.60
CA ILE A 165 6.40 5.04 2.93
C ILE A 165 6.19 6.18 3.93
N ARG A 166 6.25 5.85 5.22
CA ARG A 166 6.31 6.81 6.32
C ARG A 166 7.05 6.17 7.48
N HIS A 167 7.60 6.97 8.37
CA HIS A 167 8.33 6.45 9.50
C HIS A 167 7.43 5.59 10.42
N PRO A 168 7.84 4.36 10.80
CA PRO A 168 7.00 3.43 11.58
C PRO A 168 6.58 3.99 12.95
N ILE A 169 7.43 4.82 13.57
CA ILE A 169 7.11 5.56 14.82
C ILE A 169 5.80 6.38 14.75
N LEU A 170 5.38 6.79 13.56
CA LEU A 170 4.12 7.51 13.34
C LEU A 170 2.99 6.57 12.92
N MET A 171 3.30 5.63 12.02
CA MET A 171 2.31 4.75 11.41
C MET A 171 1.74 3.75 12.41
N PHE A 172 2.62 3.09 13.17
CA PHE A 172 2.25 1.93 13.97
C PHE A 172 1.39 2.31 15.18
N PRO A 173 1.75 3.33 15.98
CA PRO A 173 0.85 3.80 17.04
C PRO A 173 -0.48 4.30 16.47
N SER A 174 -0.44 5.00 15.33
CA SER A 174 -1.67 5.46 14.69
C SER A 174 -2.54 4.30 14.19
N MET A 175 -1.96 3.16 13.82
CA MET A 175 -2.70 1.99 13.37
C MET A 175 -3.39 1.30 14.54
N VAL A 176 -2.70 1.14 15.68
CA VAL A 176 -3.28 0.58 16.91
C VAL A 176 -4.45 1.45 17.40
N ARG A 177 -4.27 2.78 17.50
CA ARG A 177 -5.37 3.70 17.85
C ARG A 177 -6.54 3.65 16.87
N ALA A 178 -6.25 3.38 15.58
CA ALA A 178 -7.27 3.25 14.56
C ALA A 178 -7.96 1.88 14.58
N GLN A 179 -7.43 0.88 15.28
CA GLN A 179 -8.14 -0.38 15.54
C GLN A 179 -8.90 -0.35 16.86
N GLN A 180 -8.32 0.26 17.89
CA GLN A 180 -8.93 0.39 19.21
C GLN A 180 -10.28 1.13 19.21
N ALA A 181 -10.53 2.04 18.26
CA ALA A 181 -11.86 2.67 18.19
C ALA A 181 -12.97 1.76 17.60
N TRP A 182 -12.64 0.52 17.20
CA TRP A 182 -13.59 -0.51 16.73
C TRP A 182 -13.58 -1.69 17.69
N LYS A 183 -12.37 -2.14 18.05
CA LYS A 183 -12.11 -3.24 18.95
C LYS A 183 -11.22 -2.74 20.08
N ALA A 184 -11.83 -2.22 21.13
CA ALA A 184 -11.15 -1.49 22.23
C ALA A 184 -10.04 -2.30 22.90
N GLU A 185 -10.18 -3.62 22.91
CA GLU A 185 -9.22 -4.58 23.43
C GLU A 185 -8.03 -4.85 22.49
N THR A 186 -7.94 -4.16 21.34
CA THR A 186 -6.81 -4.32 20.42
C THR A 186 -5.51 -3.91 21.08
N ARG A 187 -4.57 -4.85 21.10
CA ARG A 187 -3.20 -4.66 21.59
C ARG A 187 -2.19 -4.71 20.44
N PRO A 188 -1.01 -4.08 20.56
CA PRO A 188 0.05 -4.17 19.55
C PRO A 188 0.43 -5.62 19.20
N CYS A 189 0.40 -6.54 20.16
CA CYS A 189 0.72 -7.95 19.98
C CYS A 189 -0.39 -8.80 19.34
N SER A 190 -1.60 -8.25 19.14
CA SER A 190 -2.71 -8.97 18.50
C SER A 190 -2.31 -9.47 17.10
N PRO A 191 -2.76 -10.66 16.66
CA PRO A 191 -2.53 -11.16 15.30
C PRO A 191 -2.78 -10.13 14.19
N TYR A 192 -3.89 -9.38 14.29
CA TYR A 192 -4.19 -8.29 13.36
C TYR A 192 -3.07 -7.25 13.33
N CYS A 193 -2.69 -6.71 14.50
CA CYS A 193 -1.63 -5.70 14.58
C CYS A 193 -0.30 -6.24 14.11
N ARG A 194 0.10 -7.45 14.52
CA ARG A 194 1.33 -8.10 14.03
C ARG A 194 1.40 -8.18 12.50
N ALA A 195 0.27 -8.39 11.82
CA ALA A 195 0.23 -8.43 10.36
C ALA A 195 0.48 -7.06 9.72
N VAL A 196 0.01 -5.98 10.35
CA VAL A 196 0.11 -4.62 9.81
C VAL A 196 1.21 -3.77 10.45
N LEU A 197 1.88 -4.20 11.52
CA LEU A 197 2.97 -3.47 12.17
C LEU A 197 4.32 -3.91 11.62
N THR A 198 4.46 -3.88 10.29
CA THR A 198 5.65 -4.32 9.56
C THR A 198 5.77 -3.63 8.20
N LEU A 199 6.99 -3.42 7.72
CA LEU A 199 7.24 -2.96 6.35
C LEU A 199 7.73 -4.06 5.41
N LYS A 200 7.84 -5.31 5.89
CA LYS A 200 8.35 -6.46 5.13
C LYS A 200 7.60 -6.70 3.82
N HIS A 201 6.27 -6.52 3.80
CA HIS A 201 5.46 -6.70 2.59
C HIS A 201 5.81 -5.65 1.52
N SER A 202 5.91 -4.38 1.91
CA SER A 202 6.34 -3.30 1.01
C SER A 202 7.76 -3.54 0.52
N ARG A 203 8.66 -3.95 1.43
CA ARG A 203 10.07 -4.20 1.10
C ARG A 203 10.23 -5.36 0.11
N ALA A 204 9.59 -6.50 0.37
CA ALA A 204 9.67 -7.67 -0.51
C ALA A 204 9.10 -7.37 -1.91
N LEU A 205 7.98 -6.65 -1.98
CA LEU A 205 7.39 -6.26 -3.27
C LEU A 205 8.27 -5.24 -4.01
N TYR A 206 8.90 -4.31 -3.30
CA TYR A 206 9.86 -3.37 -3.88
C TYR A 206 11.07 -4.11 -4.48
N ASP A 207 11.68 -5.02 -3.73
CA ASP A 207 12.84 -5.79 -4.19
C ASP A 207 12.49 -6.65 -5.42
N TRP A 208 11.27 -7.20 -5.48
CA TRP A 208 10.77 -7.86 -6.68
C TRP A 208 10.68 -6.90 -7.87
N TYR A 209 10.12 -5.71 -7.71
CA TYR A 209 10.09 -4.72 -8.80
C TYR A 209 11.49 -4.25 -9.22
N VAL A 210 12.45 -4.13 -8.30
CA VAL A 210 13.85 -3.81 -8.64
C VAL A 210 14.44 -4.91 -9.54
N LYS A 211 14.15 -6.18 -9.23
CA LYS A 211 14.68 -7.33 -9.98
C LYS A 211 14.00 -7.55 -11.34
N TYR A 212 12.68 -7.39 -11.41
CA TYR A 212 11.89 -7.76 -12.61
C TYR A 212 11.37 -6.56 -13.41
N GLY A 213 11.18 -5.41 -12.76
CA GLY A 213 10.69 -4.17 -13.37
C GLY A 213 11.52 -3.69 -14.57
N PRO A 214 12.87 -3.68 -14.52
CA PRO A 214 13.68 -3.21 -15.65
C PRO A 214 13.41 -3.96 -16.96
N LYS A 215 13.11 -5.27 -16.88
CA LYS A 215 12.76 -6.08 -18.06
C LYS A 215 11.44 -5.64 -18.70
N ALA A 216 10.56 -5.02 -17.92
CA ALA A 216 9.29 -4.47 -18.38
C ALA A 216 9.33 -2.95 -18.58
N GLY A 217 10.52 -2.33 -18.60
CA GLY A 217 10.67 -0.88 -18.71
C GLY A 217 10.07 -0.11 -17.54
N ILE A 218 10.14 -0.66 -16.33
CA ILE A 218 9.64 -0.07 -15.08
C ILE A 218 10.81 0.18 -14.14
N THR A 219 10.79 1.31 -13.45
CA THR A 219 11.66 1.56 -12.29
C THR A 219 10.79 1.87 -11.10
N PRO A 220 10.76 1.07 -10.02
CA PRO A 220 9.95 1.38 -8.85
C PRO A 220 10.44 2.67 -8.20
N ARG A 221 9.50 3.56 -7.89
CA ARG A 221 9.79 4.81 -7.18
C ARG A 221 9.37 4.71 -5.73
N VAL A 222 10.12 5.35 -4.84
CA VAL A 222 9.76 5.48 -3.43
C VAL A 222 9.55 6.96 -3.12
N ILE A 223 8.57 7.28 -2.27
CA ILE A 223 8.34 8.62 -1.75
C ILE A 223 7.98 8.53 -0.27
N ASP A 224 8.60 9.37 0.57
CA ASP A 224 8.28 9.45 1.99
C ASP A 224 7.16 10.46 2.26
N ALA A 225 6.28 10.16 3.22
CA ALA A 225 5.21 11.06 3.62
C ALA A 225 5.72 12.42 4.15
N ASP A 226 6.89 12.48 4.79
CA ASP A 226 7.50 13.73 5.22
C ASP A 226 7.94 14.57 4.01
N ASP A 227 8.44 13.95 2.94
CA ASP A 227 8.76 14.65 1.68
C ASP A 227 7.48 15.14 0.98
N ILE A 228 6.40 14.33 0.96
CA ILE A 228 5.10 14.76 0.43
C ILE A 228 4.60 16.02 1.15
N MET A 229 4.77 16.08 2.48
CA MET A 229 4.27 17.19 3.29
C MET A 229 5.16 18.43 3.23
N ASN A 230 6.48 18.26 3.14
CA ASN A 230 7.43 19.35 3.40
C ASN A 230 8.36 19.68 2.22
N ASN A 231 8.36 18.87 1.15
CA ASN A 231 9.31 18.98 0.05
C ASN A 231 8.59 18.91 -1.33
N PRO A 232 7.98 20.00 -1.79
CA PRO A 232 7.30 20.05 -3.09
C PRO A 232 8.22 19.68 -4.28
N ALA A 233 9.54 19.89 -4.16
CA ALA A 233 10.49 19.51 -5.19
C ALA A 233 10.59 17.99 -5.36
N ALA A 234 10.53 17.21 -4.27
CA ALA A 234 10.47 15.75 -4.34
C ALA A 234 9.19 15.26 -5.02
N VAL A 235 8.04 15.92 -4.75
CA VAL A 235 6.76 15.60 -5.40
C VAL A 235 6.83 15.90 -6.90
N ARG A 236 7.37 17.06 -7.31
CA ARG A 236 7.59 17.42 -8.72
C ARG A 236 8.47 16.38 -9.42
N GLN A 237 9.62 16.04 -8.83
CA GLN A 237 10.54 15.05 -9.39
C GLN A 237 9.88 13.67 -9.54
N LEU A 238 9.07 13.25 -8.56
CA LEU A 238 8.34 11.99 -8.62
C LEU A 238 7.32 11.99 -9.77
N CYS A 239 6.61 13.10 -9.97
CA CYS A 239 5.66 13.23 -11.08
C CYS A 239 6.36 13.04 -12.42
N GLU A 240 7.47 13.74 -12.63
CA GLU A 240 8.29 13.65 -13.84
C GLU A 240 8.81 12.23 -14.09
N GLN A 241 9.26 11.54 -13.02
CA GLN A 241 9.77 10.17 -13.10
C GLN A 241 8.70 9.10 -13.38
N THR A 242 7.42 9.43 -13.20
CA THR A 242 6.31 8.46 -13.27
C THR A 242 5.27 8.80 -14.34
N GLY A 243 5.47 9.87 -15.09
CA GLY A 243 4.58 10.30 -16.17
C GLY A 243 3.34 11.09 -15.70
N LEU A 244 3.29 11.44 -14.42
CA LEU A 244 2.31 12.36 -13.85
C LEU A 244 2.72 13.81 -14.16
N SER A 245 1.75 14.72 -14.16
CA SER A 245 1.98 16.16 -14.29
C SER A 245 2.34 16.78 -12.95
N ALA A 246 3.51 17.40 -12.87
CA ALA A 246 3.92 18.18 -11.70
C ALA A 246 3.09 19.46 -11.50
N ASP A 247 2.49 19.98 -12.57
CA ASP A 247 1.72 21.23 -12.55
C ASP A 247 0.24 21.00 -12.18
N ASP A 248 -0.25 19.76 -12.25
CA ASP A 248 -1.61 19.38 -11.86
C ASP A 248 -1.70 18.81 -10.43
N VAL A 249 -0.62 18.91 -9.65
CA VAL A 249 -0.59 18.52 -8.24
C VAL A 249 -1.47 19.46 -7.41
N GLN A 250 -2.45 18.91 -6.72
CA GLN A 250 -3.38 19.66 -5.88
C GLN A 250 -2.77 19.87 -4.48
N TYR A 251 -2.60 21.11 -4.05
CA TYR A 251 -2.16 21.44 -2.69
C TYR A 251 -3.29 21.96 -1.80
N GLU A 252 -4.45 22.24 -2.41
CA GLU A 252 -5.66 22.72 -1.77
C GLU A 252 -6.85 21.87 -2.21
N TRP A 253 -7.79 21.66 -1.29
CA TRP A 253 -9.01 20.90 -1.53
C TRP A 253 -10.09 21.31 -0.54
N GLU A 254 -11.32 20.89 -0.79
CA GLU A 254 -12.43 21.11 0.14
C GLU A 254 -12.50 20.02 1.21
N GLU A 255 -13.03 20.41 2.38
CA GLU A 255 -13.40 19.48 3.44
C GLU A 255 -14.48 18.52 2.95
N ARG A 256 -14.45 17.28 3.47
CA ARG A 256 -15.39 16.23 3.08
C ARG A 256 -15.99 15.61 4.32
N LYS A 257 -17.28 15.27 4.25
CA LYS A 257 -17.93 14.42 5.25
C LYS A 257 -18.01 13.01 4.70
N VAL A 258 -17.61 12.05 5.52
CA VAL A 258 -17.79 10.62 5.25
C VAL A 258 -18.76 10.11 6.28
N GLU A 259 -19.87 9.56 5.82
CA GLU A 259 -20.96 9.09 6.66
C GLU A 259 -20.60 7.79 7.38
N ASP A 260 -19.88 6.90 6.71
CA ASP A 260 -19.42 5.65 7.30
C ASP A 260 -18.42 5.93 8.44
N PRO A 261 -18.75 5.58 9.70
CA PRO A 261 -17.92 5.92 10.86
C PRO A 261 -16.53 5.30 10.81
N LEU A 262 -16.41 4.09 10.24
CA LEU A 262 -15.14 3.38 10.06
C LEU A 262 -14.22 4.17 9.12
N MET A 263 -14.68 4.47 7.91
CA MET A 263 -13.95 5.28 6.93
C MET A 263 -13.67 6.69 7.45
N ALA A 264 -14.60 7.29 8.20
CA ALA A 264 -14.41 8.61 8.79
C ALA A 264 -13.18 8.69 9.70
N ARG A 265 -12.85 7.63 10.45
CA ARG A 265 -11.61 7.61 11.25
C ARG A 265 -10.36 7.51 10.39
N PHE A 266 -10.37 6.63 9.40
CA PHE A 266 -9.24 6.45 8.50
C PHE A 266 -8.94 7.71 7.67
N LEU A 267 -9.98 8.53 7.41
CA LEU A 267 -9.91 9.75 6.62
C LEU A 267 -9.96 11.04 7.44
N SER A 268 -10.04 10.96 8.77
CA SER A 268 -10.28 12.11 9.66
C SER A 268 -9.39 13.33 9.38
N THR A 269 -8.08 13.14 9.22
CA THR A 269 -7.15 14.24 8.95
C THR A 269 -7.37 14.88 7.58
N ILE A 270 -7.54 14.07 6.53
CA ILE A 270 -7.66 14.59 5.15
C ILE A 270 -9.03 15.26 4.94
N ASN A 271 -10.08 14.68 5.50
CA ASN A 271 -11.45 15.17 5.37
C ASN A 271 -11.71 16.48 6.14
N ALA A 272 -11.00 16.68 7.26
CA ALA A 272 -11.05 17.89 8.07
C ALA A 272 -9.90 18.87 7.75
N SER A 273 -9.44 18.88 6.50
CA SER A 273 -8.37 19.77 6.04
C SER A 273 -8.74 20.40 4.70
N LYS A 274 -8.14 21.56 4.42
CA LYS A 274 -8.22 22.23 3.12
C LYS A 274 -6.91 22.23 2.34
N GLY A 275 -5.91 21.50 2.86
CA GLY A 275 -4.55 21.47 2.36
C GLY A 275 -3.64 20.66 3.28
N ILE A 276 -2.33 20.66 2.98
CA ILE A 276 -1.33 19.92 3.76
C ILE A 276 -1.24 20.47 5.18
N LYS A 277 -1.47 19.62 6.20
CA LYS A 277 -1.32 20.03 7.61
C LYS A 277 0.15 19.94 8.04
N PRO A 278 0.75 21.05 8.52
CA PRO A 278 2.13 21.03 9.01
C PRO A 278 2.25 20.26 10.34
N GLY A 279 3.47 19.84 10.70
CA GLY A 279 3.77 19.27 12.01
C GLY A 279 3.41 17.78 12.19
N LEU A 280 3.04 17.09 11.11
CA LEU A 280 2.72 15.65 11.14
C LEU A 280 3.91 14.74 10.76
N GLY A 281 5.11 15.31 10.62
CA GLY A 281 6.32 14.60 10.24
C GLY A 281 7.04 13.88 11.39
N ALA A 282 8.04 13.09 11.05
CA ALA A 282 8.84 12.29 11.99
C ALA A 282 10.03 13.06 12.57
N LYS A 283 10.42 14.17 11.94
CA LYS A 283 11.59 14.98 12.35
C LYS A 283 11.56 15.31 13.84
N GLY A 284 12.66 14.98 14.52
CA GLY A 284 12.86 15.25 15.96
C GLY A 284 12.19 14.25 16.91
N LYS A 285 11.50 13.23 16.39
CA LYS A 285 10.98 12.13 17.22
C LYS A 285 12.07 11.09 17.46
N THR A 286 12.13 10.58 18.67
CA THR A 286 13.01 9.48 19.05
C THR A 286 12.18 8.35 19.63
N LEU A 287 12.64 7.11 19.44
CA LEU A 287 11.96 5.94 19.97
C LEU A 287 11.79 6.05 21.49
N GLU A 288 12.81 6.51 22.20
CA GLU A 288 12.77 6.63 23.66
C GLU A 288 11.77 7.67 24.16
N ALA A 289 11.65 8.81 23.47
CA ALA A 289 10.68 9.84 23.85
C ALA A 289 9.24 9.40 23.53
N GLU A 290 9.03 8.69 22.42
CA GLU A 290 7.70 8.20 22.06
C GLU A 290 7.30 6.98 22.91
N LYS A 291 8.24 6.08 23.27
CA LYS A 291 7.99 4.95 24.19
C LYS A 291 7.46 5.45 25.54
N LYS A 292 8.02 6.51 26.11
CA LYS A 292 7.51 7.11 27.36
C LYS A 292 6.03 7.52 27.25
N LYS A 293 5.64 8.10 26.13
CA LYS A 293 4.23 8.47 25.87
C LYS A 293 3.36 7.22 25.73
N TRP A 294 3.87 6.18 25.08
CA TRP A 294 3.13 4.92 24.94
C TRP A 294 2.97 4.19 26.27
N VAL A 295 3.93 4.30 27.20
CA VAL A 295 3.77 3.76 28.57
C VAL A 295 2.62 4.46 29.29
N GLU A 296 2.53 5.79 29.19
CA GLU A 296 1.41 6.56 29.76
C GLU A 296 0.06 6.19 29.11
N GLU A 297 0.06 5.90 27.81
CA GLU A 297 -1.17 5.63 27.05
C GLU A 297 -1.66 4.18 27.14
N TRP A 298 -0.76 3.20 27.10
CA TRP A 298 -1.08 1.77 26.96
C TRP A 298 -0.45 0.88 28.05
N GLY A 299 0.34 1.43 28.96
CA GLY A 299 1.10 0.66 29.93
C GLY A 299 2.42 0.11 29.37
N GLU A 300 3.20 -0.50 30.26
CA GLU A 300 4.59 -0.88 29.97
C GLU A 300 4.70 -1.98 28.90
N GLU A 301 3.91 -3.04 29.00
CA GLU A 301 3.95 -4.19 28.08
C GLU A 301 3.62 -3.79 26.63
N ASP A 302 2.51 -3.08 26.41
CA ASP A 302 2.11 -2.64 25.07
C ASP A 302 3.07 -1.59 24.48
N ALA A 303 3.66 -0.74 25.33
CA ALA A 303 4.68 0.21 24.90
C ALA A 303 5.98 -0.49 24.49
N GLU A 304 6.36 -1.57 25.17
CA GLU A 304 7.50 -2.41 24.80
C GLU A 304 7.28 -3.13 23.47
N ASP A 305 6.11 -3.73 23.28
CA ASP A 305 5.76 -4.36 22.00
C ASP A 305 5.76 -3.34 20.86
N MET A 306 5.16 -2.16 21.07
CA MET A 306 5.18 -1.09 20.07
C MET A 306 6.61 -0.67 19.72
N ALA A 307 7.47 -0.47 20.73
CA ALA A 307 8.86 -0.09 20.51
C ALA A 307 9.64 -1.18 19.77
N ARG A 308 9.37 -2.45 20.08
CA ARG A 308 9.94 -3.60 19.37
C ARG A 308 9.50 -3.63 17.91
N PHE A 309 8.21 -3.51 17.60
CA PHE A 309 7.74 -3.49 16.21
C PHE A 309 8.32 -2.32 15.41
N VAL A 310 8.39 -1.12 16.00
CA VAL A 310 9.03 0.03 15.36
C VAL A 310 10.50 -0.28 15.06
N SER A 311 11.24 -0.82 16.03
CA SER A 311 12.65 -1.18 15.87
C SER A 311 12.86 -2.24 14.78
N GLU A 312 12.01 -3.26 14.74
CA GLU A 312 12.06 -4.34 13.73
C GLU A 312 11.76 -3.82 12.31
N ALA A 313 10.92 -2.78 12.17
CA ALA A 313 10.56 -2.19 10.89
C ALA A 313 11.53 -1.09 10.41
N LEU A 314 12.37 -0.53 11.31
CA LEU A 314 13.32 0.53 10.96
C LEU A 314 14.29 0.13 9.82
N PRO A 315 14.91 -1.06 9.81
CA PRO A 315 15.79 -1.46 8.72
C PRO A 315 15.10 -1.48 7.34
N ASP A 316 13.84 -1.92 7.30
CA ASP A 316 13.03 -1.91 6.07
C ASP A 316 12.69 -0.47 5.64
N TYR A 317 12.32 0.38 6.60
CA TYR A 317 12.07 1.79 6.39
C TYR A 317 13.30 2.51 5.84
N GLU A 318 14.44 2.42 6.52
CA GLU A 318 15.69 3.09 6.15
C GLU A 318 16.17 2.68 4.75
N TYR A 319 16.03 1.39 4.41
CA TYR A 319 16.35 0.91 3.07
C TYR A 319 15.47 1.54 1.98
N LEU A 320 14.15 1.61 2.19
CA LEU A 320 13.24 2.22 1.24
C LEU A 320 13.47 3.74 1.18
N HIS A 321 13.68 4.37 2.33
CA HIS A 321 13.94 5.80 2.49
C HIS A 321 15.23 6.23 1.79
N SER A 322 16.30 5.43 1.84
CA SER A 322 17.55 5.72 1.13
C SER A 322 17.43 5.60 -0.40
N ARG A 323 16.27 5.13 -0.90
CA ARG A 323 15.95 4.99 -2.34
C ARG A 323 14.79 5.89 -2.76
N ARG A 324 14.38 6.80 -1.86
CA ARG A 324 13.29 7.73 -2.14
C ARG A 324 13.67 8.73 -3.20
N THR A 325 12.64 9.21 -3.87
CA THR A 325 12.75 10.32 -4.80
C THR A 325 13.03 11.58 -3.99
N VAL A 326 14.11 12.27 -4.32
CA VAL A 326 14.50 13.56 -3.76
C VAL A 326 14.40 14.63 -4.84
N GLY A 327 14.16 15.88 -4.44
CA GLY A 327 14.12 17.00 -5.39
C GLY A 327 15.49 17.25 -6.02
N GLU A 328 15.52 17.82 -7.22
CA GLU A 328 16.77 18.21 -7.88
C GLU A 328 17.67 19.05 -6.95
N GLY A 329 18.95 18.68 -6.85
CA GLY A 329 19.95 19.37 -6.01
C GLY A 329 20.02 18.90 -4.56
N VAL A 330 19.25 17.89 -4.16
CA VAL A 330 19.36 17.24 -2.84
C VAL A 330 19.85 15.79 -3.06
N GLU A 331 21.01 15.41 -2.51
CA GLU A 331 21.46 14.01 -2.55
C GLU A 331 20.52 13.11 -1.72
N ALA A 332 20.27 11.90 -2.22
CA ALA A 332 19.29 10.95 -1.69
C ALA A 332 19.71 10.31 -0.36
#